data_AF-A0A2D6CT11-F1
#
_entry.id   AF-A0A2D6CT11-F1
#
_cell.length_a   1.000
_cell.length_b   1.000
_cell.length_c   1.000
_cell.angle_alpha   90.00
_cell.angle_beta   90.00
_cell.angle_gamma   90.00
#
_symmetry.space_group_name_H-M   'P 1'
#
loop_
_entity.id
_entity.type
_entity.pdbx_description
1 polymer ?
#
loop_
_entity_poly.entity_id
_entity_poly.type
_entity_poly.pdbx_seq_one_letter_code
_entity_poly.pdbx_strand_id
1 'polypeptide(L)'
;MCFISASFTHTLTMSPSSLERGVWAEQEADNMHALYILSVWSHIVAVAVWLGGSLFLALVIVPVLRRPEYRDGAARLVRAAGIRFRTVGWACFAAIVATGIFNLNQRGVDWSHLWSGLIWQGPQGRALAIKLGLVTAVLAVSLVHDWLIGPKATERLLSDPTSPEAQKLRKVASWVGRANVLLGLAIVAMAALFVRGGI
;
A
#
# COMPACT_ATOMS: atom_id res chain seq x y z
N MET A 1 -62.04 23.97 43.78
CA MET A 1 -60.71 24.59 43.60
C MET A 1 -59.97 23.80 42.54
N CYS A 2 -59.61 24.47 41.46
CA CYS A 2 -59.15 23.92 40.18
C CYS A 2 -57.61 23.99 40.14
N PHE A 3 -56.92 22.89 39.80
CA PHE A 3 -55.51 22.91 39.40
C PHE A 3 -55.39 22.10 38.11
N ILE A 4 -55.33 22.81 36.99
CA ILE A 4 -55.06 22.26 35.66
C ILE A 4 -53.55 22.20 35.49
N SER A 5 -53.03 21.01 35.26
CA SER A 5 -51.64 20.75 34.87
C SER A 5 -51.45 21.17 33.41
N ALA A 6 -50.67 22.22 33.17
CA ALA A 6 -50.28 22.67 31.84
C ALA A 6 -49.13 21.80 31.33
N SER A 7 -49.42 20.85 30.45
CA SER A 7 -48.40 20.23 29.60
C SER A 7 -47.98 21.25 28.54
N PHE A 8 -46.75 21.75 28.69
CA PHE A 8 -46.12 22.65 27.74
C PHE A 8 -45.55 21.80 26.58
N THR A 9 -46.37 21.54 25.56
CA THR A 9 -45.88 20.99 24.29
C THR A 9 -45.21 22.13 23.53
N HIS A 10 -43.92 22.37 23.82
CA HIS A 10 -43.08 23.22 22.99
C HIS A 10 -42.86 22.51 21.66
N THR A 11 -43.73 22.75 20.68
CA THR A 11 -43.46 22.43 19.28
C THR A 11 -42.35 23.37 18.82
N LEU A 12 -41.10 22.91 18.88
CA LEU A 12 -39.96 23.59 18.27
C LEU A 12 -40.19 23.62 16.76
N THR A 13 -40.75 24.71 16.24
CA THR A 13 -40.75 25.00 14.80
C THR A 13 -39.31 25.23 14.36
N MET A 14 -38.64 24.19 13.89
CA MET A 14 -37.35 24.31 13.23
C MET A 14 -37.49 25.21 12.00
N SER A 15 -36.60 26.19 11.86
CA SER A 15 -36.53 27.08 10.71
C SER A 15 -36.14 26.29 9.45
N PRO A 16 -36.67 26.61 8.25
CA PRO A 16 -36.24 26.00 6.99
C PRO A 16 -34.71 25.99 6.81
N SER A 17 -34.02 27.05 7.26
CA SER A 17 -32.56 27.16 7.22
C SER A 17 -31.80 26.23 8.19
N SER A 18 -32.43 25.73 9.26
CA SER A 18 -31.81 24.69 10.10
C SER A 18 -31.97 23.30 9.51
N LEU A 19 -33.08 23.04 8.80
CA LEU A 19 -33.30 21.78 8.09
C LEU A 19 -32.34 21.64 6.90
N GLU A 20 -32.19 22.69 6.10
CA GLU A 20 -31.24 22.68 4.98
C GLU A 20 -29.81 22.44 5.48
N ARG A 21 -29.34 23.17 6.50
CA ARG A 21 -28.00 22.95 7.09
C ARG A 21 -27.79 21.53 7.61
N GLY A 22 -28.81 20.90 8.18
CA GLY A 22 -28.78 19.50 8.59
C GLY A 22 -28.55 18.57 7.40
N VAL A 23 -29.34 18.74 6.33
CA VAL A 23 -29.24 17.92 5.11
C VAL A 23 -27.86 18.06 4.45
N TRP A 24 -27.31 19.27 4.36
CA TRP A 24 -25.96 19.47 3.78
C TRP A 24 -24.87 18.82 4.64
N ALA A 25 -25.00 18.89 5.98
CA ALA A 25 -24.03 18.28 6.89
C ALA A 25 -24.09 16.74 6.86
N GLU A 26 -25.29 16.16 6.78
CA GLU A 26 -25.50 14.72 6.59
C GLU A 26 -24.92 14.25 5.26
N GLN A 27 -25.24 14.95 4.16
CA GLN A 27 -24.72 14.64 2.84
C GLN A 27 -23.19 14.73 2.78
N GLU A 28 -22.59 15.75 3.41
CA GLU A 28 -21.14 15.89 3.46
C GLU A 28 -20.48 14.78 4.29
N ALA A 29 -21.08 14.41 5.42
CA ALA A 29 -20.58 13.29 6.23
C ALA A 29 -20.62 11.96 5.45
N ASP A 30 -21.72 11.72 4.72
CA ASP A 30 -21.87 10.53 3.87
C ASP A 30 -20.85 10.52 2.73
N ASN A 31 -20.64 11.67 2.07
CA ASN A 31 -19.63 11.83 1.02
C ASN A 31 -18.23 11.52 1.54
N MET A 32 -17.87 12.08 2.70
CA MET A 32 -16.55 11.87 3.30
C MET A 32 -16.34 10.43 3.76
N HIS A 33 -17.40 9.77 4.25
CA HIS A 33 -17.36 8.36 4.60
C HIS A 33 -17.13 7.47 3.35
N ALA A 34 -17.85 7.74 2.26
CA ALA A 34 -17.70 7.03 0.99
C ALA A 34 -16.28 7.19 0.42
N LEU A 35 -15.73 8.41 0.44
CA LEU A 35 -14.36 8.68 -0.01
C LEU A 35 -13.32 7.94 0.82
N TYR A 36 -13.50 7.88 2.15
CA TYR A 36 -12.63 7.10 3.03
C TYR A 36 -12.65 5.60 2.70
N ILE A 37 -13.84 5.01 2.52
CA ILE A 37 -13.97 3.61 2.13
C ILE A 37 -13.28 3.36 0.78
N LEU A 38 -13.52 4.23 -0.21
CA LEU A 38 -12.92 4.11 -1.54
C LEU A 38 -11.39 4.19 -1.48
N SER A 39 -10.83 5.07 -0.66
CA SER A 39 -9.39 5.18 -0.44
C SER A 39 -8.81 3.91 0.18
N VAL A 40 -9.44 3.38 1.24
CA VAL A 40 -9.00 2.14 1.89
C VAL A 40 -9.09 0.95 0.92
N TRP A 41 -10.18 0.83 0.17
CA TRP A 41 -10.35 -0.21 -0.84
C TRP A 41 -9.25 -0.11 -1.92
N SER A 42 -9.01 1.08 -2.44
CA SER A 42 -7.98 1.33 -3.47
C SER A 42 -6.57 1.01 -2.96
N HIS A 43 -6.29 1.36 -1.70
CA HIS A 43 -5.02 1.02 -1.03
C HIS A 43 -4.80 -0.49 -0.99
N ILE A 44 -5.83 -1.25 -0.58
CA ILE A 44 -5.76 -2.72 -0.48
C ILE A 44 -5.59 -3.35 -1.88
N VAL A 45 -6.34 -2.88 -2.88
CA VAL A 45 -6.21 -3.36 -4.26
C VAL A 45 -4.81 -3.11 -4.80
N ALA A 46 -4.24 -1.92 -4.58
CA ALA A 46 -2.89 -1.59 -5.03
C ALA A 46 -1.83 -2.50 -4.36
N VAL A 47 -1.94 -2.76 -3.05
CA VAL A 47 -1.07 -3.71 -2.35
C VAL A 47 -1.25 -5.12 -2.91
N ALA A 48 -2.48 -5.57 -3.15
CA ALA A 48 -2.77 -6.91 -3.66
C ALA A 48 -2.22 -7.13 -5.08
N VAL A 49 -2.37 -6.15 -5.97
CA VAL A 49 -1.82 -6.22 -7.34
C VAL A 49 -0.31 -6.29 -7.32
N TRP A 50 0.34 -5.40 -6.56
CA TRP A 50 1.80 -5.35 -6.48
C TRP A 50 2.39 -6.60 -5.80
N LEU A 51 1.89 -6.96 -4.61
CA LEU A 51 2.41 -8.09 -3.85
C LEU A 51 2.07 -9.43 -4.52
N GLY A 52 0.83 -9.57 -5.00
CA GLY A 52 0.37 -10.75 -5.73
C GLY A 52 1.12 -10.96 -7.04
N GLY A 53 1.35 -9.91 -7.82
CA GLY A 53 2.15 -9.99 -9.04
C GLY A 53 3.61 -10.36 -8.77
N SER A 54 4.19 -9.81 -7.70
CA SER A 54 5.56 -10.14 -7.27
C SER A 54 5.68 -11.61 -6.85
N LEU A 55 4.70 -12.10 -6.07
CA LEU A 55 4.62 -13.51 -5.67
C LEU A 55 4.43 -14.43 -6.89
N PHE A 56 3.54 -14.09 -7.81
CA PHE A 56 3.31 -14.87 -9.02
C PHE A 56 4.58 -14.96 -9.88
N LEU A 57 5.29 -13.86 -10.07
CA LEU A 57 6.56 -13.86 -10.78
C LEU A 57 7.60 -14.74 -10.07
N ALA A 58 7.75 -14.60 -8.76
CA ALA A 58 8.78 -15.28 -7.98
C ALA A 58 8.52 -16.79 -7.79
N LEU A 59 7.26 -17.18 -7.61
CA LEU A 59 6.86 -18.55 -7.24
C LEU A 59 6.39 -19.39 -8.43
N VAL A 60 5.91 -18.75 -9.50
CA VAL A 60 5.34 -19.47 -10.66
C VAL A 60 6.19 -19.23 -11.91
N ILE A 61 6.27 -18.00 -12.39
CA ILE A 61 6.90 -17.71 -13.69
C ILE A 61 8.40 -18.00 -13.68
N VAL A 62 9.14 -17.47 -12.70
CA VAL A 62 10.60 -17.65 -12.64
C VAL A 62 10.99 -19.13 -12.49
N PRO A 63 10.35 -19.95 -11.64
CA PRO A 63 10.62 -21.38 -11.58
C PRO A 63 10.29 -22.15 -12.86
N VAL A 64 9.19 -21.82 -13.55
CA VAL A 64 8.83 -22.46 -14.83
C VAL A 64 9.88 -22.16 -15.90
N LEU A 65 10.26 -20.88 -16.05
CA LEU A 65 11.26 -20.46 -17.04
C LEU A 65 12.70 -20.91 -16.73
N ARG A 66 12.94 -21.52 -15.55
CA ARG A 66 14.24 -22.11 -15.21
C ARG A 66 14.42 -23.52 -15.76
N ARG A 67 13.35 -24.20 -16.15
CA ARG A 67 13.45 -25.58 -16.63
C ARG A 67 14.15 -25.60 -18.02
N PRO A 68 14.92 -26.66 -18.33
CA PRO A 68 15.70 -26.74 -19.57
C PRO A 68 14.86 -26.51 -20.83
N GLU A 69 13.60 -26.96 -20.83
CA GLU A 69 12.69 -26.92 -21.98
C GLU A 69 12.26 -25.49 -22.35
N TYR A 70 12.36 -24.53 -21.41
CA TYR A 70 11.94 -23.14 -21.61
C TYR A 70 13.11 -22.16 -21.64
N ARG A 71 14.36 -22.64 -21.67
CA ARG A 71 15.54 -21.76 -21.67
C ARG A 71 15.55 -20.81 -22.86
N ASP A 72 15.06 -21.26 -24.00
CA ASP A 72 14.99 -20.47 -25.22
C ASP A 72 13.96 -19.33 -25.06
N GLY A 73 14.47 -18.09 -25.00
CA GLY A 73 13.63 -16.90 -24.84
C GLY A 73 13.22 -16.57 -23.41
N ALA A 74 13.51 -17.41 -22.40
CA ALA A 74 13.22 -17.12 -20.98
C ALA A 74 13.76 -15.74 -20.56
N ALA A 75 15.01 -15.42 -20.93
CA ALA A 75 15.62 -14.14 -20.62
C ALA A 75 14.86 -12.94 -21.20
N ARG A 76 14.39 -13.06 -22.46
CA ARG A 76 13.62 -12.01 -23.13
C ARG A 76 12.24 -11.83 -22.49
N LEU A 77 11.57 -12.93 -22.15
CA LEU A 77 10.27 -12.88 -21.48
C LEU A 77 10.40 -12.27 -20.08
N VAL A 78 11.39 -12.69 -19.29
CA VAL A 78 11.67 -12.10 -17.96
C VAL A 78 11.97 -10.61 -18.09
N ARG A 79 12.73 -10.19 -19.10
CA ARG A 79 12.98 -8.76 -19.36
C ARG A 79 11.69 -7.99 -19.64
N ALA A 80 10.89 -8.47 -20.59
CA ALA A 80 9.67 -7.80 -21.01
C ALA A 80 8.64 -7.73 -19.87
N ALA A 81 8.42 -8.86 -19.18
CA ALA A 81 7.56 -8.94 -18.01
C ALA A 81 8.07 -8.03 -16.89
N GLY A 82 9.37 -8.02 -16.61
CA GLY A 82 9.98 -7.16 -15.60
C GLY A 82 9.80 -5.67 -15.90
N ILE A 83 9.99 -5.23 -17.14
CA ILE A 83 9.76 -3.83 -17.54
C ILE A 83 8.28 -3.45 -17.37
N ARG A 84 7.37 -4.31 -17.83
CA ARG A 84 5.93 -4.05 -17.70
C ARG A 84 5.50 -4.03 -16.23
N PHE A 85 5.99 -4.98 -15.44
CA PHE A 85 5.69 -5.09 -14.03
C PHE A 85 6.26 -3.92 -13.24
N ARG A 86 7.44 -3.40 -13.58
CA ARG A 86 7.99 -2.17 -13.02
C ARG A 86 6.99 -1.01 -13.18
N THR A 87 6.47 -0.77 -14.38
CA THR A 87 5.47 0.30 -14.60
C THR A 87 4.22 0.10 -13.75
N VAL A 88 3.68 -1.12 -13.65
CA VAL A 88 2.53 -1.41 -12.77
C VAL A 88 2.89 -1.17 -11.31
N GLY A 89 4.04 -1.69 -10.87
CA GLY A 89 4.50 -1.61 -9.48
C GLY A 89 4.66 -0.17 -9.01
N TRP A 90 5.25 0.70 -9.83
CA TRP A 90 5.38 2.12 -9.51
C TRP A 90 4.04 2.87 -9.48
N ALA A 91 3.09 2.51 -10.36
CA ALA A 91 1.72 3.02 -10.27
C ALA A 91 1.03 2.56 -8.97
N CYS A 92 1.20 1.28 -8.57
CA CYS A 92 0.70 0.79 -7.30
C CYS A 92 1.34 1.48 -6.11
N PHE A 93 2.67 1.72 -6.12
CA PHE A 93 3.35 2.44 -5.05
C PHE A 93 2.85 3.89 -4.91
N ALA A 94 2.66 4.60 -6.03
CA ALA A 94 2.07 5.93 -6.00
C ALA A 94 0.67 5.91 -5.37
N ALA A 95 -0.18 4.95 -5.77
CA ALA A 95 -1.51 4.78 -5.19
C ALA A 95 -1.46 4.45 -3.69
N ILE A 96 -0.58 3.53 -3.26
CA ILE A 96 -0.41 3.14 -1.85
C ILE A 96 0.03 4.33 -0.99
N VAL A 97 0.99 5.13 -1.47
CA VAL A 97 1.47 6.32 -0.75
C VAL A 97 0.37 7.38 -0.68
N ALA A 98 -0.28 7.70 -1.79
CA ALA A 98 -1.34 8.71 -1.83
C ALA A 98 -2.53 8.36 -0.94
N THR A 99 -3.05 7.13 -1.07
CA THR A 99 -4.16 6.64 -0.22
C THR A 99 -3.72 6.46 1.24
N GLY A 100 -2.46 6.09 1.49
CA GLY A 100 -1.91 5.98 2.83
C GLY A 100 -1.88 7.33 3.57
N ILE A 101 -1.43 8.39 2.88
CA ILE A 101 -1.43 9.76 3.41
C ILE A 101 -2.88 10.22 3.66
N PHE A 102 -3.77 10.03 2.69
CA PHE A 102 -5.19 10.39 2.86
C PHE A 102 -5.83 9.68 4.06
N ASN A 103 -5.60 8.37 4.22
CA ASN A 103 -6.14 7.60 5.33
C ASN A 103 -5.58 8.03 6.70
N LEU A 104 -4.37 8.58 6.76
CA LEU A 104 -3.79 9.14 7.99
C LEU A 104 -4.41 10.49 8.34
N ASN A 105 -4.60 11.37 7.36
CA ASN A 105 -5.25 12.66 7.55
C ASN A 105 -6.69 12.48 8.07
N GLN A 106 -7.44 11.53 7.51
CA GLN A 106 -8.80 11.20 7.98
C GLN A 106 -8.85 10.65 9.42
N ARG A 107 -7.71 10.24 9.98
CA ARG A 107 -7.57 9.77 11.37
C ARG A 107 -7.03 10.84 12.32
N GLY A 108 -6.93 12.09 11.86
CA GLY A 108 -6.42 13.22 12.65
C GLY A 108 -4.90 13.22 12.83
N VAL A 109 -4.16 12.47 12.00
CA VAL A 109 -2.70 12.51 11.98
C VAL A 109 -2.26 13.48 10.90
N ASP A 110 -2.10 14.75 11.27
CA ASP A 110 -1.65 15.80 10.36
C ASP A 110 -0.12 15.81 10.17
N TRP A 111 0.34 16.47 9.11
CA TRP A 111 1.77 16.59 8.77
C TRP A 111 2.60 17.25 9.88
N SER A 112 2.03 18.23 10.60
CA SER A 112 2.67 18.88 11.75
C SER A 112 2.83 17.94 12.94
N HIS A 113 1.94 16.96 13.08
CA HIS A 113 1.98 15.98 14.17
C HIS A 113 3.10 14.96 13.96
N LEU A 114 3.47 14.65 12.70
CA LEU A 114 4.63 13.79 12.39
C LEU A 114 5.95 14.41 12.87
N TRP A 115 6.08 15.73 12.79
CA TRP A 115 7.31 16.44 13.15
C TRP A 115 7.41 16.78 14.65
N SER A 116 6.29 16.86 15.37
CA SER A 116 6.26 17.25 16.77
C SER A 116 6.81 16.19 17.73
N GLY A 117 7.02 14.96 17.28
CA GLY A 117 7.55 13.88 18.13
C GLY A 117 6.48 13.19 19.00
N LEU A 118 5.37 13.87 19.29
CA LEU A 118 4.35 13.41 20.25
C LEU A 118 3.56 12.18 19.77
N ILE A 119 3.25 12.09 18.47
CA ILE A 119 2.45 10.96 17.96
C ILE A 119 3.20 9.63 17.96
N TRP A 120 4.52 9.65 18.11
CA TRP A 120 5.35 8.46 18.20
C TRP A 120 5.38 7.88 19.62
N GLN A 121 4.90 8.65 20.61
CA GLN A 121 4.83 8.28 22.01
C GLN A 121 3.52 7.55 22.30
N GLY A 122 3.46 6.27 21.94
CA GLY A 122 2.31 5.40 22.21
C GLY A 122 2.38 4.11 21.41
N PRO A 123 1.64 3.06 21.80
CA PRO A 123 1.62 1.79 21.07
C PRO A 123 1.19 1.95 19.59
N GLN A 124 0.17 2.78 19.34
CA GLN A 124 -0.33 3.07 17.99
C GLN A 124 0.68 3.87 17.17
N GLY A 125 1.38 4.82 17.79
CA GLY A 125 2.45 5.60 17.18
C GLY A 125 3.64 4.75 16.74
N ARG A 126 4.06 3.81 17.60
CA ARG A 126 5.12 2.84 17.28
C ARG A 126 4.73 1.94 16.11
N ALA A 127 3.51 1.40 16.11
CA ALA A 127 3.01 0.58 15.01
C ALA A 127 3.00 1.35 13.68
N LEU A 128 2.59 2.62 13.70
CA LEU A 128 2.65 3.51 12.53
C LEU A 128 4.10 3.76 12.08
N ALA A 129 5.02 4.04 13.01
CA ALA A 129 6.44 4.25 12.70
C ALA A 129 7.06 3.04 12.01
N ILE A 130 6.82 1.84 12.54
CA ILE A 130 7.31 0.60 11.95
C ILE A 130 6.71 0.42 10.55
N LYS A 131 5.40 0.68 10.37
CA LYS A 131 4.74 0.58 9.07
C LYS A 131 5.37 1.52 8.04
N LEU A 132 5.61 2.78 8.41
CA LEU A 132 6.23 3.77 7.52
C LEU A 132 7.70 3.43 7.23
N GLY A 133 8.44 2.90 8.21
CA GLY A 133 9.80 2.39 8.03
C GLY A 133 9.84 1.23 7.03
N LEU A 134 8.91 0.27 7.15
CA LEU A 134 8.80 -0.85 6.22
C LEU A 134 8.41 -0.40 4.81
N VAL A 135 7.46 0.53 4.67
CA VAL A 135 7.08 1.10 3.36
C VAL A 135 8.29 1.80 2.72
N THR A 136 9.03 2.58 3.49
CA THR A 136 10.26 3.24 3.02
C THR A 136 11.31 2.21 2.59
N ALA A 137 11.51 1.16 3.38
CA ALA A 137 12.44 0.08 3.05
C ALA A 137 12.03 -0.64 1.75
N VAL A 138 10.73 -0.96 1.56
CA VAL A 138 10.22 -1.55 0.32
C VAL A 138 10.47 -0.63 -0.88
N LEU A 139 10.21 0.67 -0.76
CA LEU A 139 10.44 1.62 -1.85
C LEU A 139 11.92 1.71 -2.21
N ALA A 140 12.81 1.80 -1.21
CA ALA A 140 14.26 1.85 -1.42
C ALA A 140 14.79 0.56 -2.08
N VAL A 141 14.38 -0.60 -1.56
CA VAL A 141 14.76 -1.91 -2.13
C VAL A 141 14.22 -2.06 -3.55
N SER A 142 12.97 -1.65 -3.80
CA SER A 142 12.35 -1.69 -5.12
C SER A 142 13.08 -0.78 -6.12
N LEU A 143 13.44 0.44 -5.71
CA LEU A 143 14.22 1.38 -6.53
C LEU A 143 15.58 0.77 -6.93
N VAL A 144 16.30 0.19 -5.95
CA VAL A 144 17.58 -0.46 -6.22
C VAL A 144 17.41 -1.69 -7.13
N HIS A 145 16.40 -2.51 -6.87
CA HIS A 145 16.09 -3.68 -7.67
C HIS A 145 15.74 -3.33 -9.13
N ASP A 146 14.86 -2.35 -9.34
CA ASP A 146 14.24 -2.07 -10.63
C ASP A 146 15.11 -1.24 -11.59
N TRP A 147 16.01 -0.41 -11.05
CA TRP A 147 16.90 0.43 -11.86
C TRP A 147 18.36 0.01 -11.85
N LEU A 148 18.90 -0.52 -10.73
CA LEU A 148 20.31 -0.92 -10.71
C LEU A 148 20.51 -2.40 -11.04
N ILE A 149 19.76 -3.28 -10.38
CA ILE A 149 20.09 -4.72 -10.38
C ILE A 149 19.40 -5.44 -11.55
N GLY A 150 18.11 -5.20 -11.77
CA GLY A 150 17.29 -5.86 -12.79
C GLY A 150 17.81 -5.65 -14.22
N PRO A 151 18.03 -4.39 -14.67
CA PRO A 151 18.55 -4.13 -16.01
C PRO A 151 19.93 -4.76 -16.24
N LYS A 152 20.87 -4.56 -15.31
CA LYS A 152 22.24 -5.11 -15.39
C LYS A 152 22.26 -6.64 -15.41
N ALA A 153 21.46 -7.28 -14.56
CA ALA A 153 21.37 -8.74 -14.52
C ALA A 153 20.81 -9.30 -15.83
N THR A 154 19.82 -8.64 -16.42
CA THR A 154 19.17 -9.12 -17.65
C THR A 154 20.02 -8.86 -18.89
N GLU A 155 20.69 -7.71 -18.96
CA GLU A 155 21.63 -7.37 -20.04
C GLU A 155 22.77 -8.38 -20.10
N ARG A 156 23.43 -8.64 -18.97
CA ARG A 156 24.54 -9.61 -18.92
C ARG A 156 24.10 -11.04 -19.22
N LEU A 157 22.88 -11.41 -18.82
CA LEU A 157 22.31 -12.72 -19.16
C LEU A 157 22.00 -12.86 -20.66
N LEU A 158 21.69 -11.77 -21.35
CA LEU A 158 21.44 -11.77 -22.79
C LEU A 158 22.73 -11.74 -23.61
N SER A 159 23.77 -11.07 -23.12
CA SER A 159 25.07 -10.97 -23.80
C SER A 159 25.95 -12.21 -23.61
N ASP A 160 26.05 -12.71 -22.38
CA ASP A 160 26.87 -13.86 -22.04
C ASP A 160 26.22 -14.67 -20.89
N PRO A 161 25.34 -15.62 -21.24
CA PRO A 161 24.62 -16.44 -20.27
C PRO A 161 25.51 -17.31 -19.39
N THR A 162 26.73 -17.66 -19.84
CA THR A 162 27.62 -18.59 -19.13
C THR A 162 28.62 -17.87 -18.23
N SER A 163 28.79 -16.55 -18.38
CA SER A 163 29.69 -15.77 -17.52
C SER A 163 29.39 -15.92 -16.02
N PRO A 164 30.42 -16.07 -15.16
CA PRO A 164 30.25 -16.10 -13.70
C PRO A 164 29.58 -14.83 -13.15
N GLU A 165 29.80 -13.69 -13.80
CA GLU A 165 29.21 -12.40 -13.42
C GLU A 165 27.70 -12.37 -13.67
N ALA A 166 27.22 -12.88 -14.81
CA ALA A 166 25.78 -12.99 -15.10
C ALA A 166 25.07 -13.89 -14.08
N GLN A 167 25.70 -14.99 -13.67
CA GLN A 167 25.16 -15.87 -12.62
C GLN A 167 25.10 -15.18 -11.26
N LYS A 168 26.15 -14.42 -10.89
CA LYS A 168 26.19 -13.65 -9.64
C LYS A 168 25.11 -12.57 -9.61
N LEU A 169 25.01 -11.75 -10.65
CA LEU A 169 24.02 -10.67 -10.76
C LEU A 169 22.59 -11.23 -10.72
N ARG A 170 22.34 -12.36 -11.38
CA ARG A 170 21.05 -13.05 -11.34
C ARG A 170 20.70 -13.55 -9.93
N LYS A 171 21.68 -14.10 -9.19
CA LYS A 171 21.47 -14.54 -7.80
C LYS A 171 21.16 -13.36 -6.88
N VAL A 172 21.89 -12.25 -7.04
CA VAL A 172 21.62 -10.99 -6.31
C VAL A 172 20.23 -10.46 -6.65
N ALA A 173 19.86 -10.36 -7.92
CA ALA A 173 18.52 -9.95 -8.35
C ALA A 173 17.42 -10.81 -7.72
N SER A 174 17.60 -12.13 -7.71
CA SER A 174 16.64 -13.05 -7.11
C SER A 174 16.52 -12.89 -5.60
N TRP A 175 17.61 -12.61 -4.88
CA TRP A 175 17.57 -12.41 -3.43
C TRP A 175 16.98 -11.05 -3.05
N VAL A 176 17.33 -9.99 -3.77
CA VAL A 176 16.76 -8.65 -3.56
C VAL A 176 15.25 -8.66 -3.84
N GLY A 177 14.80 -9.31 -4.92
CA GLY A 177 13.38 -9.48 -5.20
C GLY A 177 12.64 -10.26 -4.09
N ARG A 178 13.26 -11.32 -3.56
CA ARG A 178 12.71 -12.08 -2.41
C ARG A 178 12.63 -11.24 -1.14
N ALA A 179 13.66 -10.47 -0.83
CA ALA A 179 13.66 -9.55 0.31
C ALA A 179 12.51 -8.54 0.19
N ASN A 180 12.27 -7.99 -1.00
CA ASN A 180 11.16 -7.07 -1.25
C ASN A 180 9.79 -7.71 -0.99
N VAL A 181 9.58 -8.95 -1.45
CA VAL A 181 8.35 -9.72 -1.17
C VAL A 181 8.19 -10.00 0.32
N LEU A 182 9.26 -10.38 1.03
CA LEU A 182 9.21 -10.64 2.46
C LEU A 182 8.86 -9.37 3.26
N LEU A 183 9.42 -8.21 2.88
CA LEU A 183 9.05 -6.92 3.46
C LEU A 183 7.57 -6.60 3.20
N GLY A 184 7.08 -6.81 1.97
CA GLY A 184 5.66 -6.64 1.64
C GLY A 184 4.73 -7.54 2.47
N LEU A 185 5.11 -8.81 2.65
CA LEU A 185 4.37 -9.74 3.52
C LEU A 185 4.39 -9.30 4.99
N ALA A 186 5.52 -8.80 5.48
CA ALA A 186 5.62 -8.25 6.83
C ALA A 186 4.68 -7.04 7.03
N ILE A 187 4.59 -6.14 6.04
CA ILE A 187 3.64 -5.00 6.08
C ILE A 187 2.19 -5.50 6.20
N VAL A 188 1.80 -6.48 5.39
CA VAL A 188 0.43 -7.05 5.42
C VAL A 188 0.17 -7.76 6.74
N ALA A 189 1.13 -8.55 7.23
CA ALA A 189 1.02 -9.23 8.52
C ALA A 189 0.83 -8.23 9.67
N MET A 190 1.63 -7.16 9.71
CA MET A 190 1.46 -6.11 10.72
C MET A 190 0.11 -5.41 10.60
N ALA A 191 -0.37 -5.14 9.39
CA ALA A 191 -1.68 -4.53 9.19
C ALA A 191 -2.81 -5.42 9.76
N ALA A 192 -2.72 -6.74 9.56
CA ALA A 192 -3.66 -7.70 10.12
C ALA A 192 -3.59 -7.76 11.66
N LEU A 193 -2.38 -7.71 12.23
CA LEU A 193 -2.18 -7.67 13.69
C LEU A 193 -2.72 -6.37 14.30
N PHE A 194 -2.55 -5.24 13.62
CA PHE A 194 -3.04 -3.93 14.04
C PHE A 194 -4.58 -3.88 14.12
N VAL A 195 -5.27 -4.50 13.17
CA VAL A 195 -6.75 -4.58 13.18
C VAL A 195 -7.27 -5.45 14.34
N ARG A 196 -6.48 -6.41 14.83
CA ARG A 196 -6.85 -7.34 15.91
C ARG A 196 -6.46 -6.86 17.31
N GLY A 197 -5.94 -5.64 17.45
CA GLY A 197 -5.49 -5.09 18.74
C GLY A 197 -4.20 -5.71 19.27
N GLY A 198 -3.39 -6.34 18.40
CA GLY A 198 -2.19 -7.09 18.79
C GLY A 198 -0.93 -6.27 19.12
N ILE A 199 -1.01 -4.93 19.12
CA ILE A 199 0.09 -4.00 19.42
C ILE A 199 -0.46 -2.62 19.76
#